data_AF-A0A2I2KZJ1-F1
#
_entry.id   AF-A0A2I2KZJ1-F1
#
_cell.length_a   1.000
_cell.length_b   1.000
_cell.length_c   1.000
_cell.angle_alpha   90.00
_cell.angle_beta   90.00
_cell.angle_gamma   90.00
#
_symmetry.space_group_name_H-M   'P 1'
#
loop_
_entity.id
_entity.type
_entity.pdbx_description
1 polymer ?
#
loop_
_entity_poly.entity_id
_entity_poly.type
_entity_poly.pdbx_seq_one_letter_code
_entity_poly.pdbx_strand_id
1 'polypeptide(L)'
;MPSLAERLHRRRSASLSPSETSSPHGPSGVGRESSGGRRRPAAVAATGLAICALAAGCTSSPSGGPTRPTRVHLAAATADPNANCTLIVPANPLTPAGLATPYQLTATNPADGPCNEANIAQSAFVQGAIITQDGQLTLYDPLVIDAGTQPAAPPAMAQVPAGATVGLWFGFNGDNLTLQAANGTDSLAQGNCVNGLNGSIFGQFAHCNAPAFFQTANQQIAANKLQVPPLGMAKDGLPCPTVRDFSLIDQDQSDNVTAQYLALPNGQTAQKNAAAAAAIGNAVNNAVNLANASDNVLLDVFVLPTLGCTPSTRPNGAQDGQATGSLPLNELQAAAFQAAPIALLPLNDPMTLVNNNPSADKTNLFRLGVDQPPLGAAGSDNGDGAAYCNNLFTNPAGIRRVFNAQAIFAAGQTPDAATGTNLFTFLAARANGSFENLNCANFGVANPITLTLDGNGVATAAAIAPAGQPAPAAGGQAAGGQAAPAAGGQGMPAAGGQAAPAAGGQTTPAAGGQTTAQAGGQTAATTAAPPRNGRRQVGMQGRFRNW
;
A
#
# COMPACT_ATOMS: atom_id res chain seq x y z
N MET A 1 39.15 -22.19 34.28
CA MET A 1 37.68 -22.16 34.09
C MET A 1 37.12 -21.70 35.43
N PRO A 2 36.63 -20.46 35.63
CA PRO A 2 35.87 -19.59 34.70
C PRO A 2 36.42 -18.14 34.59
N SER A 3 35.63 -17.26 33.93
CA SER A 3 35.62 -15.78 33.98
C SER A 3 36.63 -14.99 33.14
N LEU A 4 36.12 -14.27 32.13
CA LEU A 4 36.78 -13.07 31.60
C LEU A 4 35.74 -11.99 31.30
N ALA A 5 35.41 -11.21 32.34
CA ALA A 5 34.86 -9.87 32.21
C ALA A 5 35.96 -8.86 32.58
N GLU A 6 35.98 -7.75 31.83
CA GLU A 6 36.62 -6.46 32.11
C GLU A 6 38.15 -6.36 32.30
N ARG A 7 38.76 -5.60 31.39
CA ARG A 7 39.98 -4.74 31.48
C ARG A 7 40.17 -4.16 30.06
N LEU A 8 40.46 -2.90 29.74
CA LEU A 8 41.02 -1.74 30.46
C LEU A 8 40.81 -0.44 29.63
N HIS A 9 40.44 0.62 30.34
CA HIS A 9 41.04 1.97 30.37
C HIS A 9 41.58 2.71 29.12
N ARG A 10 41.00 3.91 28.92
CA ARG A 10 41.64 5.25 28.79
C ARG A 10 43.11 5.35 28.37
N ARG A 11 43.36 6.14 27.31
CA ARG A 11 44.46 7.11 27.24
C ARG A 11 43.95 8.49 26.78
N ARG A 12 44.42 9.52 27.48
CA ARG A 12 44.30 10.97 27.20
C ARG A 12 45.61 11.47 26.56
N SER A 13 45.51 12.70 26.01
CA SER A 13 46.57 13.72 25.80
C SER A 13 47.28 13.66 24.44
N ALA A 14 47.57 14.75 23.71
CA ALA A 14 47.50 16.21 23.90
C ALA A 14 47.60 16.89 22.50
N SER A 15 46.90 18.01 22.25
CA SER A 15 47.41 19.39 22.07
C SER A 15 48.60 19.58 21.10
N LEU A 16 48.44 20.45 20.09
CA LEU A 16 49.32 21.59 19.78
C LEU A 16 48.80 22.40 18.56
N SER A 17 48.44 23.67 18.80
CA SER A 17 48.45 24.78 17.82
C SER A 17 49.80 25.51 17.91
N PRO A 18 50.24 26.25 16.86
CA PRO A 18 50.09 27.72 16.79
C PRO A 18 49.74 28.23 15.36
N SER A 19 48.98 29.33 15.13
CA SER A 19 49.35 30.78 15.08
C SER A 19 50.55 31.05 14.13
N GLU A 20 50.52 31.87 13.06
CA GLU A 20 50.21 33.31 12.98
C GLU A 20 50.13 33.87 11.52
N THR A 21 49.36 34.97 11.37
CA THR A 21 49.54 36.21 10.54
C THR A 21 49.68 36.19 9.00
N SER A 22 48.80 36.95 8.29
CA SER A 22 49.05 38.35 7.87
C SER A 22 47.97 38.91 6.92
N SER A 23 47.30 40.01 7.31
CA SER A 23 46.67 41.01 6.40
C SER A 23 47.73 42.05 5.97
N PRO A 24 47.51 42.95 4.96
CA PRO A 24 46.72 44.19 5.18
C PRO A 24 46.10 44.89 3.92
N HIS A 25 45.17 45.84 4.17
CA HIS A 25 44.94 47.16 3.50
C HIS A 25 43.46 47.53 3.27
N GLY A 26 43.00 48.58 3.97
CA GLY A 26 41.84 49.42 3.61
C GLY A 26 42.25 50.57 2.65
N PRO A 27 41.55 51.73 2.54
CA PRO A 27 40.56 52.28 3.49
C PRO A 27 39.35 53.08 2.90
N SER A 28 38.43 53.47 3.81
CA SER A 28 37.65 54.73 3.94
C SER A 28 36.72 55.30 2.84
N GLY A 29 35.49 55.63 3.26
CA GLY A 29 34.62 56.63 2.62
C GLY A 29 33.28 56.86 3.35
N VAL A 30 33.06 58.08 3.86
CA VAL A 30 31.95 58.55 4.70
C VAL A 30 30.88 59.27 3.86
N GLY A 31 29.59 59.16 4.20
CA GLY A 31 28.54 60.04 3.65
C GLY A 31 27.17 59.89 4.33
N ARG A 32 26.68 60.97 4.95
CA ARG A 32 25.41 61.16 5.68
C ARG A 32 24.21 61.37 4.75
N GLU A 33 23.00 61.03 5.23
CA GLU A 33 21.76 61.86 5.35
C GLU A 33 20.54 60.92 5.53
N SER A 34 19.81 60.89 6.65
CA SER A 34 18.86 61.87 7.22
C SER A 34 17.47 61.90 6.55
N SER A 35 16.52 61.14 7.09
CA SER A 35 15.12 61.52 7.42
C SER A 35 14.38 60.24 7.85
N GLY A 36 13.69 60.09 8.99
CA GLY A 36 13.01 61.04 9.84
C GLY A 36 11.51 60.70 9.84
N GLY A 37 11.00 60.00 10.86
CA GLY A 37 9.56 59.73 10.97
C GLY A 37 9.13 58.68 12.00
N ARG A 38 9.20 59.04 13.29
CA ARG A 38 8.59 58.34 14.45
C ARG A 38 7.07 58.10 14.20
N ARG A 39 6.44 57.04 14.73
CA ARG A 39 5.94 56.95 16.13
C ARG A 39 5.58 55.50 16.51
N ARG A 40 6.00 55.11 17.71
CA ARG A 40 5.58 53.98 18.57
C ARG A 40 4.47 54.47 19.55
N PRO A 41 3.96 53.69 20.52
CA PRO A 41 3.38 52.33 20.51
C PRO A 41 2.12 52.20 21.44
N ALA A 42 1.68 50.95 21.66
CA ALA A 42 0.93 50.41 22.83
C ALA A 42 -0.60 50.69 22.86
N ALA A 43 -1.49 49.90 23.47
CA ALA A 43 -1.46 48.70 24.33
C ALA A 43 -2.85 48.01 24.32
N VAL A 44 -2.89 46.70 24.59
CA VAL A 44 -3.78 45.92 25.50
C VAL A 44 -5.25 46.35 25.69
N ALA A 45 -6.20 45.41 25.49
CA ALA A 45 -7.22 45.03 26.48
C ALA A 45 -8.08 43.83 26.02
N ALA A 46 -8.31 42.91 26.96
CA ALA A 46 -9.25 41.78 26.89
C ALA A 46 -10.60 42.15 27.52
N THR A 47 -11.69 41.49 27.11
CA THR A 47 -12.84 41.12 27.97
C THR A 47 -13.83 40.22 27.22
N GLY A 48 -14.43 39.27 27.94
CA GLY A 48 -15.50 38.38 27.48
C GLY A 48 -16.88 38.72 28.06
N LEU A 49 -17.78 37.71 28.03
CA LEU A 49 -19.19 37.63 28.48
C LEU A 49 -20.23 38.41 27.63
N ALA A 50 -21.52 38.07 27.52
CA ALA A 50 -22.34 36.87 27.74
C ALA A 50 -23.81 37.25 27.39
N ILE A 51 -24.58 36.29 26.86
CA ILE A 51 -26.03 36.00 27.07
C ILE A 51 -27.07 37.14 26.99
N CYS A 52 -28.09 36.98 26.13
CA CYS A 52 -29.51 37.05 26.54
C CYS A 52 -30.48 36.49 25.48
N ALA A 53 -31.39 35.63 25.92
CA ALA A 53 -32.57 35.15 25.21
C ALA A 53 -33.76 36.11 25.45
N LEU A 54 -34.75 36.13 24.55
CA LEU A 54 -36.18 36.27 24.86
C LEU A 54 -37.04 36.06 23.60
N ALA A 55 -38.08 35.26 23.76
CA ALA A 55 -39.12 34.94 22.78
C ALA A 55 -40.37 35.81 23.00
N ALA A 56 -41.14 36.10 21.93
CA ALA A 56 -42.61 35.95 21.89
C ALA A 56 -43.24 36.51 20.59
N GLY A 57 -43.98 35.64 19.89
CA GLY A 57 -45.34 35.93 19.36
C GLY A 57 -45.51 36.49 17.95
N CYS A 58 -46.02 35.67 17.02
CA CYS A 58 -47.11 36.00 16.07
C CYS A 58 -47.57 34.78 15.23
N THR A 59 -48.73 34.22 15.61
CA THR A 59 -49.89 33.72 14.80
C THR A 59 -49.74 33.20 13.34
N SER A 60 -50.06 31.90 13.19
CA SER A 60 -50.97 31.20 12.23
C SER A 60 -50.84 31.26 10.68
N SER A 61 -50.42 30.09 10.11
CA SER A 61 -50.89 29.29 8.95
C SER A 61 -51.06 29.91 7.53
N PRO A 62 -50.94 29.14 6.39
CA PRO A 62 -51.03 27.68 6.25
C PRO A 62 -49.94 26.97 5.38
N SER A 63 -49.76 25.68 5.66
CA SER A 63 -49.56 24.56 4.72
C SER A 63 -48.81 24.78 3.40
N GLY A 64 -47.49 24.61 3.41
CA GLY A 64 -46.68 24.29 2.23
C GLY A 64 -45.70 23.17 2.60
N GLY A 65 -45.91 21.96 2.05
CA GLY A 65 -45.05 20.80 2.34
C GLY A 65 -43.60 21.06 1.97
N PRO A 66 -42.62 20.47 2.68
CA PRO A 66 -41.22 20.62 2.32
C PRO A 66 -40.98 19.91 0.99
N THR A 67 -40.76 20.69 -0.07
CA THR A 67 -40.10 20.23 -1.29
C THR A 67 -38.70 19.81 -0.89
N ARG A 68 -38.56 18.50 -0.67
CA ARG A 68 -37.29 17.79 -0.50
C ARG A 68 -36.33 18.27 -1.59
N PRO A 69 -35.11 18.73 -1.26
CA PRO A 69 -34.11 18.99 -2.29
C PRO A 69 -33.91 17.69 -3.06
N THR A 70 -34.22 17.74 -4.35
CA THR A 70 -33.91 16.68 -5.30
C THR A 70 -32.41 16.44 -5.24
N ARG A 71 -32.00 15.37 -4.54
CA ARG A 71 -30.70 14.74 -4.79
C ARG A 71 -30.66 14.50 -6.28
N VAL A 72 -29.76 15.19 -6.97
CA VAL A 72 -29.26 14.71 -8.25
C VAL A 72 -28.63 13.38 -7.93
N HIS A 73 -29.37 12.29 -8.19
CA HIS A 73 -28.77 10.98 -8.27
C HIS A 73 -27.71 11.10 -9.36
N LEU A 74 -26.44 10.98 -9.00
CA LEU A 74 -25.43 10.55 -9.96
C LEU A 74 -25.98 9.25 -10.55
N ALA A 75 -26.35 9.30 -11.83
CA ALA A 75 -26.74 8.12 -12.59
C ALA A 75 -25.49 7.29 -12.90
N ALA A 76 -24.94 6.66 -11.86
CA ALA A 76 -23.97 5.57 -11.89
C ALA A 76 -23.87 4.98 -10.47
N ALA A 77 -24.98 4.47 -9.95
CA ALA A 77 -25.01 3.75 -8.68
C ALA A 77 -26.06 2.64 -8.75
N THR A 78 -25.66 1.44 -9.18
CA THR A 78 -26.36 0.14 -8.92
C THR A 78 -25.58 -1.12 -9.32
N ALA A 79 -24.31 -1.06 -9.76
CA ALA A 79 -23.49 -2.26 -9.94
C ALA A 79 -22.45 -2.32 -8.84
N ASP A 80 -22.25 -3.50 -8.24
CA ASP A 80 -21.13 -3.75 -7.35
C ASP A 80 -19.83 -3.41 -8.11
N PRO A 81 -18.87 -2.74 -7.46
CA PRO A 81 -17.59 -2.41 -8.09
C PRO A 81 -16.89 -3.69 -8.58
N ASN A 82 -16.27 -3.63 -9.76
CA ASN A 82 -15.48 -4.76 -10.25
C ASN A 82 -14.22 -4.87 -9.39
N ALA A 83 -14.14 -5.94 -8.61
CA ALA A 83 -13.03 -6.17 -7.71
C ALA A 83 -11.73 -6.63 -8.41
N ASN A 84 -11.75 -6.90 -9.72
CA ASN A 84 -10.63 -7.47 -10.46
C ASN A 84 -10.23 -6.58 -11.64
N CYS A 85 -9.24 -5.73 -11.44
CA CYS A 85 -8.77 -4.77 -12.44
C CYS A 85 -7.35 -5.07 -12.92
N THR A 86 -7.06 -4.59 -14.12
CA THR A 86 -5.72 -4.59 -14.70
C THR A 86 -5.20 -3.16 -14.78
N LEU A 87 -3.98 -2.95 -14.31
CA LEU A 87 -3.26 -1.69 -14.47
C LEU A 87 -2.22 -1.83 -15.59
N ILE A 88 -2.38 -1.02 -16.63
CA ILE A 88 -1.47 -0.95 -17.76
C ILE A 88 -0.29 -0.05 -17.38
N VAL A 89 0.90 -0.65 -17.31
CA VAL A 89 2.16 0.01 -16.99
C VAL A 89 2.75 0.64 -18.25
N PRO A 90 3.05 1.96 -18.27
CA PRO A 90 3.58 2.65 -19.44
C PRO A 90 5.01 2.19 -19.78
N ALA A 91 5.44 2.43 -21.02
CA ALA A 91 6.81 2.16 -21.45
C ALA A 91 7.84 2.86 -20.56
N ASN A 92 8.96 2.18 -20.29
CA ASN A 92 10.07 2.72 -19.49
C ASN A 92 9.63 3.31 -18.13
N PRO A 93 8.92 2.55 -17.28
CA PRO A 93 8.21 3.08 -16.11
C PRO A 93 9.14 3.71 -15.05
N LEU A 94 10.44 3.41 -15.10
CA LEU A 94 11.46 3.93 -14.19
C LEU A 94 12.12 5.24 -14.67
N THR A 95 11.69 5.80 -15.80
CA THR A 95 12.23 7.04 -16.38
C THR A 95 11.35 8.24 -16.05
N PRO A 96 11.86 9.49 -16.17
CA PRO A 96 11.02 10.69 -16.01
C PRO A 96 9.74 10.65 -16.85
N ALA A 97 9.84 10.23 -18.11
CA ALA A 97 8.70 10.14 -19.02
C ALA A 97 7.73 9.03 -18.61
N GLY A 98 8.22 7.85 -18.22
CA GLY A 98 7.38 6.75 -17.76
C GLY A 98 6.64 7.08 -16.46
N LEU A 99 7.29 7.74 -15.51
CA LEU A 99 6.66 8.21 -14.27
C LEU A 99 5.57 9.26 -14.53
N ALA A 100 5.81 10.20 -15.44
CA ALA A 100 4.84 11.24 -15.78
C ALA A 100 3.72 10.76 -16.73
N THR A 101 3.85 9.57 -17.32
CA THR A 101 2.81 8.99 -18.18
C THR A 101 1.73 8.35 -17.31
N PRO A 102 0.44 8.69 -17.48
CA PRO A 102 -0.62 8.04 -16.73
C PRO A 102 -0.67 6.53 -16.94
N TYR A 103 -0.78 5.81 -15.84
CA TYR A 103 -1.09 4.38 -15.81
C TYR A 103 -2.58 4.23 -16.07
N GLN A 104 -2.98 3.19 -16.79
CA GLN A 104 -4.35 3.04 -17.25
C GLN A 104 -5.03 1.84 -16.57
N LEU A 105 -6.12 2.10 -15.86
CA LEU A 105 -6.96 1.08 -15.22
C LEU A 105 -8.02 0.57 -16.21
N THR A 106 -8.18 -0.75 -16.27
CA THR A 106 -9.25 -1.40 -17.03
C THR A 106 -9.74 -2.64 -16.29
N ALA A 107 -10.93 -3.15 -16.65
CA ALA A 107 -11.38 -4.45 -16.17
C ALA A 107 -10.46 -5.56 -16.66
N THR A 108 -10.09 -6.49 -15.77
CA THR A 108 -9.35 -7.72 -16.15
C THR A 108 -10.24 -8.58 -17.05
N ASN A 109 -11.50 -8.75 -16.62
CA ASN A 109 -12.55 -9.38 -17.40
C ASN A 109 -13.69 -8.36 -17.57
N PRO A 110 -13.91 -7.82 -18.79
CA PRO A 110 -14.98 -6.85 -19.03
C PRO A 110 -16.39 -7.36 -18.75
N ALA A 111 -16.62 -8.68 -18.68
CA ALA A 111 -17.92 -9.25 -18.33
C ALA A 111 -18.29 -9.03 -16.86
N ASP A 112 -17.33 -8.77 -15.99
CA ASP A 112 -17.52 -8.53 -14.55
C ASP A 112 -17.82 -7.05 -14.23
N GLY A 113 -18.00 -6.23 -15.28
CA GLY A 113 -18.24 -4.79 -15.18
C GLY A 113 -16.99 -3.92 -15.37
N PRO A 114 -17.14 -2.60 -15.48
CA PRO A 114 -16.03 -1.70 -15.71
C PRO A 114 -15.24 -1.40 -14.43
N CYS A 115 -13.92 -1.31 -14.56
CA CYS A 115 -13.07 -0.66 -13.58
C CYS A 115 -13.04 0.85 -13.89
N ASN A 116 -13.35 1.65 -12.88
CA ASN A 116 -13.34 3.11 -12.94
C ASN A 116 -12.54 3.63 -11.76
N GLU A 117 -11.44 4.31 -12.02
CA GLU A 117 -10.47 4.83 -11.06
C GLU A 117 -11.12 5.83 -10.10
N ALA A 118 -12.09 6.61 -10.57
CA ALA A 118 -12.87 7.54 -9.74
C ALA A 118 -13.78 6.85 -8.69
N ASN A 119 -13.93 5.52 -8.75
CA ASN A 119 -14.68 4.75 -7.76
C ASN A 119 -13.74 4.29 -6.63
N ILE A 120 -13.94 4.85 -5.44
CA ILE A 120 -13.12 4.60 -4.23
C ILE A 120 -12.91 3.11 -3.90
N ALA A 121 -13.86 2.23 -4.26
CA ALA A 121 -13.81 0.81 -3.94
C ALA A 121 -12.97 -0.02 -4.93
N GLN A 122 -12.45 0.60 -5.99
CA GLN A 122 -11.65 -0.06 -7.03
C GLN A 122 -10.60 0.90 -7.63
N SER A 123 -10.18 1.92 -6.88
CA SER A 123 -9.08 2.80 -7.29
C SER A 123 -7.74 2.07 -7.15
N ALA A 124 -6.85 2.27 -8.12
CA ALA A 124 -5.48 1.77 -8.11
C ALA A 124 -4.50 2.92 -7.90
N PHE A 125 -3.39 2.65 -7.22
CA PHE A 125 -2.44 3.66 -6.80
C PHE A 125 -1.03 3.25 -7.19
N VAL A 126 -0.20 4.24 -7.55
CA VAL A 126 1.21 4.03 -7.85
C VAL A 126 2.01 5.01 -7.01
N GLN A 127 3.02 4.51 -6.30
CA GLN A 127 3.94 5.32 -5.54
C GLN A 127 5.37 5.02 -5.97
N GLY A 128 6.13 6.06 -6.25
CA GLY A 128 7.52 5.98 -6.65
C GLY A 128 8.45 6.64 -5.65
N ALA A 129 9.64 6.05 -5.50
CA ALA A 129 10.75 6.64 -4.78
C ALA A 129 12.00 6.63 -5.66
N ILE A 130 12.75 7.72 -5.60
CA ILE A 130 13.92 7.99 -6.44
C ILE A 130 15.08 8.26 -5.51
N ILE A 131 16.15 7.48 -5.62
CA ILE A 131 17.35 7.66 -4.81
C ILE A 131 18.60 7.82 -5.68
N THR A 132 19.43 8.81 -5.36
CA THR A 132 20.70 9.07 -6.03
C THR A 132 21.86 8.34 -5.33
N GLN A 133 23.00 8.23 -6.02
CA GLN A 133 24.23 7.59 -5.49
C GLN A 133 24.90 8.37 -4.33
N ASP A 134 24.47 9.60 -4.08
CA ASP A 134 24.86 10.43 -2.93
C ASP A 134 23.80 10.47 -1.81
N GLY A 135 22.73 9.66 -1.92
CA GLY A 135 21.74 9.46 -0.85
C GLY A 135 20.61 10.48 -0.82
N GLN A 136 20.43 11.30 -1.86
CA GLN A 136 19.24 12.13 -1.99
C GLN A 136 18.05 11.26 -2.37
N LEU A 137 16.98 11.33 -1.57
CA LEU A 137 15.76 10.55 -1.76
C LEU A 137 14.57 11.50 -1.95
N THR A 138 13.88 11.38 -3.07
CA THR A 138 12.63 12.09 -3.37
C THR A 138 11.53 11.10 -3.75
N LEU A 139 10.29 11.55 -3.64
CA LEU A 139 9.10 10.77 -3.96
C LEU A 139 8.44 11.31 -5.23
N TYR A 140 7.64 10.46 -5.87
CA TYR A 140 6.78 10.84 -6.97
C TYR A 140 5.64 9.82 -7.07
N ASP A 141 4.38 10.27 -7.10
CA ASP A 141 3.20 9.40 -7.24
C ASP A 141 2.66 9.47 -8.68
N PRO A 142 2.96 8.49 -9.57
CA PRO A 142 2.39 8.45 -10.92
C PRO A 142 0.87 8.43 -10.90
N LEU A 143 0.24 9.14 -11.84
CA LEU A 143 -1.22 9.20 -11.93
C LEU A 143 -1.80 7.92 -12.52
N VAL A 144 -2.92 7.45 -11.97
CA VAL A 144 -3.79 6.44 -12.60
C VAL A 144 -5.03 7.11 -13.19
N ILE A 145 -5.44 6.68 -14.37
CA ILE A 145 -6.66 7.09 -15.07
C ILE A 145 -7.38 5.86 -15.64
N ASP A 146 -8.65 6.01 -16.05
CA ASP A 146 -9.34 4.97 -16.81
C ASP A 146 -8.73 4.81 -18.21
N ALA A 147 -8.62 3.57 -18.67
CA ALA A 147 -8.07 3.26 -19.99
C ALA A 147 -8.82 3.99 -21.11
N GLY A 148 -8.05 4.63 -21.99
CA GLY A 148 -8.59 5.43 -23.10
C GLY A 148 -9.12 6.82 -22.73
N THR A 149 -9.00 7.25 -21.47
CA THR A 149 -9.40 8.61 -21.04
C THR A 149 -8.22 9.58 -21.01
N GLN A 150 -8.46 10.81 -20.55
CA GLN A 150 -7.43 11.82 -20.31
C GLN A 150 -7.51 12.27 -18.86
N PRO A 151 -6.37 12.64 -18.23
CA PRO A 151 -6.38 13.15 -16.88
C PRO A 151 -7.07 14.52 -16.80
N ALA A 152 -7.68 14.83 -15.65
CA ALA A 152 -8.34 16.12 -15.42
C ALA A 152 -7.36 17.30 -15.39
N ALA A 153 -6.09 17.03 -15.13
CA ALA A 153 -4.98 17.96 -15.26
C ALA A 153 -3.72 17.21 -15.72
N PRO A 154 -2.80 17.84 -16.47
CA PRO A 154 -1.53 17.22 -16.82
C PRO A 154 -0.77 16.75 -15.57
N PRO A 155 -0.21 15.53 -15.56
CA PRO A 155 0.67 15.10 -14.48
C PRO A 155 1.86 16.03 -14.32
N ALA A 156 2.30 16.22 -13.08
CA ALA A 156 3.53 16.92 -12.77
C ALA A 156 4.72 16.26 -13.48
N MET A 157 5.75 17.03 -13.81
CA MET A 157 6.95 16.44 -14.39
C MET A 157 7.74 15.67 -13.32
N ALA A 158 8.04 14.41 -13.57
CA ALA A 158 8.94 13.65 -12.74
C ALA A 158 10.40 14.08 -12.99
N GLN A 159 11.19 14.17 -11.91
CA GLN A 159 12.62 14.46 -11.98
C GLN A 159 13.40 13.23 -11.52
N VAL A 160 14.11 12.59 -12.45
CA VAL A 160 15.00 11.45 -12.15
C VAL A 160 16.41 11.86 -12.52
N PRO A 161 17.28 12.19 -11.53
CA PRO A 161 18.68 12.49 -11.81
C PRO A 161 19.38 11.32 -12.51
N ALA A 162 20.39 11.64 -13.32
CA ALA A 162 21.17 10.61 -14.00
C ALA A 162 21.85 9.68 -12.97
N GLY A 163 21.73 8.36 -13.18
CA GLY A 163 22.27 7.34 -12.28
C GLY A 163 21.47 7.12 -10.98
N ALA A 164 20.32 7.77 -10.83
CA ALA A 164 19.38 7.47 -9.75
C ALA A 164 18.71 6.10 -9.96
N THR A 165 18.33 5.48 -8.86
CA THR A 165 17.55 4.24 -8.83
C THR A 165 16.11 4.57 -8.47
N VAL A 166 15.16 4.09 -9.27
CA VAL A 166 13.73 4.29 -9.05
C VAL A 166 13.10 2.97 -8.61
N GLY A 167 12.31 2.99 -7.55
CA GLY A 167 11.40 1.91 -7.18
C GLY A 167 9.95 2.37 -7.33
N LEU A 168 9.05 1.45 -7.69
CA LEU A 168 7.61 1.66 -7.75
C LEU A 168 6.88 0.61 -6.92
N TRP A 169 5.81 1.03 -6.25
CA TRP A 169 4.89 0.19 -5.51
C TRP A 169 3.47 0.50 -5.95
N PHE A 170 2.64 -0.53 -5.94
CA PHE A 170 1.26 -0.47 -6.40
C PHE A 170 0.34 -0.88 -5.26
N GLY A 171 -0.77 -0.17 -5.14
CA GLY A 171 -1.83 -0.51 -4.22
C GLY A 171 -3.19 -0.47 -4.91
N PHE A 172 -4.16 -1.17 -4.35
CA PHE A 172 -5.50 -1.29 -4.94
C PHE A 172 -6.55 -1.40 -3.84
N ASN A 173 -7.72 -0.81 -4.06
CA ASN A 173 -8.84 -0.87 -3.10
C ASN A 173 -9.85 -1.99 -3.39
N GLY A 174 -9.80 -2.61 -4.58
CA GLY A 174 -10.55 -3.83 -4.88
C GLY A 174 -9.78 -5.08 -4.46
N ASP A 175 -10.12 -6.25 -5.00
CA ASP A 175 -9.50 -7.52 -4.57
C ASP A 175 -8.17 -7.80 -5.31
N ASN A 176 -8.16 -7.66 -6.63
CA ASN A 176 -7.05 -8.10 -7.48
C ASN A 176 -6.64 -7.02 -8.49
N LEU A 177 -5.37 -6.61 -8.41
CA LEU A 177 -4.72 -5.75 -9.39
C LEU A 177 -3.69 -6.53 -10.20
N THR A 178 -4.03 -6.82 -11.46
CA THR A 178 -3.09 -7.43 -12.41
C THR A 178 -2.27 -6.34 -13.08
N LEU A 179 -0.94 -6.49 -13.14
CA LEU A 179 -0.11 -5.61 -13.96
C LEU A 179 -0.01 -6.14 -15.39
N GLN A 180 -0.19 -5.25 -16.37
CA GLN A 180 -0.04 -5.55 -17.79
C GLN A 180 0.90 -4.54 -18.47
N ALA A 181 1.70 -5.01 -19.41
CA ALA A 181 2.52 -4.12 -20.23
C ALA A 181 1.63 -3.30 -21.19
N ALA A 182 1.97 -2.03 -21.42
CA ALA A 182 1.37 -1.25 -22.50
C ALA A 182 1.58 -1.94 -23.85
N ASN A 183 0.58 -1.86 -24.74
CA ASN A 183 0.59 -2.53 -26.04
C ASN A 183 1.84 -2.19 -26.85
N GLY A 184 2.52 -3.23 -27.35
CA GLY A 184 3.75 -3.07 -28.14
C GLY A 184 5.00 -2.72 -27.31
N THR A 185 4.93 -2.85 -25.99
CA THR A 185 6.05 -2.57 -25.07
C THR A 185 6.37 -3.80 -24.23
N ASP A 186 7.53 -3.79 -23.58
CA ASP A 186 7.92 -4.76 -22.55
C ASP A 186 8.07 -4.06 -21.20
N SER A 187 7.10 -3.20 -20.86
CA SER A 187 7.23 -2.29 -19.72
C SER A 187 7.37 -3.00 -18.38
N LEU A 188 6.77 -4.17 -18.20
CA LEU A 188 6.92 -4.96 -16.98
C LEU A 188 8.35 -5.47 -16.80
N ALA A 189 9.01 -5.97 -17.86
CA ALA A 189 10.40 -6.38 -17.77
C ALA A 189 11.33 -5.17 -17.64
N GLN A 190 11.08 -4.09 -18.40
CA GLN A 190 11.82 -2.83 -18.28
C GLN A 190 11.76 -2.23 -16.87
N GLY A 191 10.64 -2.41 -16.18
CA GLY A 191 10.43 -2.00 -14.80
C GLY A 191 10.94 -2.98 -13.75
N ASN A 192 11.34 -4.19 -14.12
CA ASN A 192 11.57 -5.29 -13.18
C ASN A 192 10.36 -5.50 -12.25
N CYS A 193 9.17 -5.57 -12.85
CA CYS A 193 7.90 -5.67 -12.14
C CYS A 193 7.63 -7.08 -11.62
N VAL A 194 7.15 -7.16 -10.38
CA VAL A 194 6.74 -8.38 -9.69
C VAL A 194 5.34 -8.13 -9.13
N ASN A 195 4.37 -8.90 -9.63
CA ASN A 195 2.98 -8.84 -9.19
C ASN A 195 2.56 -10.13 -8.48
N GLY A 196 3.47 -11.09 -8.31
CA GLY A 196 3.24 -12.37 -7.66
C GLY A 196 4.15 -13.47 -8.22
N LEU A 197 3.71 -14.72 -8.11
CA LEU A 197 4.44 -15.91 -8.57
C LEU A 197 3.63 -16.69 -9.60
N ASN A 198 4.17 -16.87 -10.81
CA ASN A 198 3.61 -17.76 -11.84
C ASN A 198 2.10 -17.58 -12.08
N GLY A 199 1.62 -16.34 -12.21
CA GLY A 199 0.20 -16.01 -12.40
C GLY A 199 -0.64 -15.99 -11.12
N SER A 200 -0.09 -16.41 -9.98
CA SER A 200 -0.69 -16.17 -8.67
C SER A 200 -0.24 -14.81 -8.16
N ILE A 201 -1.07 -13.79 -8.37
CA ILE A 201 -0.77 -12.41 -7.98
C ILE A 201 -0.85 -12.21 -6.46
N PHE A 202 -0.29 -11.11 -5.94
CA PHE A 202 -0.42 -10.73 -4.53
C PHE A 202 -1.79 -10.17 -4.16
N GLY A 203 -2.70 -9.96 -5.12
CA GLY A 203 -3.99 -9.32 -4.88
C GLY A 203 -3.86 -7.81 -5.03
N GLN A 204 -3.84 -7.10 -3.90
CA GLN A 204 -3.86 -5.62 -3.85
C GLN A 204 -2.49 -4.97 -4.07
N PHE A 205 -1.41 -5.75 -4.00
CA PHE A 205 -0.04 -5.25 -4.02
C PHE A 205 0.75 -5.66 -5.26
N ALA A 206 1.68 -4.81 -5.68
CA ALA A 206 2.78 -5.17 -6.59
C ALA A 206 3.95 -4.21 -6.41
N HIS A 207 5.08 -4.50 -7.05
CA HIS A 207 6.19 -3.56 -7.12
C HIS A 207 6.98 -3.68 -8.43
N CYS A 208 7.70 -2.62 -8.80
CA CYS A 208 8.68 -2.63 -9.87
C CYS A 208 10.01 -2.09 -9.34
N ASN A 209 11.09 -2.86 -9.55
CA ASN A 209 12.47 -2.47 -9.18
C ASN A 209 12.72 -2.17 -7.67
N ALA A 210 11.78 -2.50 -6.78
CA ALA A 210 11.91 -2.29 -5.34
C ALA A 210 13.20 -2.91 -4.74
N PRO A 211 13.63 -4.15 -5.08
CA PRO A 211 14.87 -4.71 -4.53
C PRO A 211 16.11 -3.88 -4.85
N ALA A 212 16.22 -3.34 -6.07
CA ALA A 212 17.34 -2.50 -6.47
C ALA A 212 17.31 -1.14 -5.76
N PHE A 213 16.11 -0.58 -5.58
CA PHE A 213 15.92 0.64 -4.79
C PHE A 213 16.39 0.45 -3.35
N PHE A 214 15.90 -0.58 -2.65
CA PHE A 214 16.25 -0.82 -1.26
C PHE A 214 17.72 -1.21 -1.08
N GLN A 215 18.29 -1.98 -2.01
CA GLN A 215 19.73 -2.23 -2.01
C GLN A 215 20.53 -0.92 -2.07
N THR A 216 20.14 0.00 -2.95
CA THR A 216 20.81 1.31 -3.08
C THR A 216 20.61 2.13 -1.82
N ALA A 217 19.38 2.21 -1.29
CA ALA A 217 19.07 2.92 -0.06
C ALA A 217 19.88 2.42 1.14
N ASN A 218 19.91 1.10 1.35
CA ASN A 218 20.68 0.48 2.44
C ASN A 218 22.19 0.69 2.29
N GLN A 219 22.73 0.71 1.06
CA GLN A 219 24.11 1.12 0.81
C GLN A 219 24.36 2.58 1.18
N GLN A 220 23.45 3.49 0.84
CA GLN A 220 23.59 4.91 1.19
C GLN A 220 23.42 5.15 2.70
N ILE A 221 22.58 4.36 3.38
CA ILE A 221 22.46 4.39 4.85
C ILE A 221 23.75 3.92 5.50
N ALA A 222 24.30 2.77 5.07
CA ALA A 222 25.58 2.25 5.57
C ALA A 222 26.75 3.22 5.32
N ALA A 223 26.69 3.98 4.22
CA ALA A 223 27.65 5.03 3.89
C ALA A 223 27.39 6.37 4.60
N ASN A 224 26.38 6.46 5.47
CA ASN A 224 25.92 7.69 6.15
C ASN A 224 25.50 8.84 5.21
N LYS A 225 25.13 8.51 3.97
CA LYS A 225 24.67 9.47 2.95
C LYS A 225 23.15 9.66 2.97
N LEU A 226 22.40 8.57 3.15
CA LEU A 226 20.96 8.62 3.41
C LEU A 226 20.72 8.51 4.92
N GLN A 227 20.10 9.52 5.51
CA GLN A 227 19.76 9.53 6.93
C GLN A 227 18.31 9.08 7.15
N VAL A 228 18.12 8.00 7.90
CA VAL A 228 16.79 7.55 8.32
C VAL A 228 16.43 8.23 9.65
N PRO A 229 15.30 8.96 9.75
CA PRO A 229 14.92 9.62 11.00
C PRO A 229 14.74 8.59 12.13
N PRO A 230 15.33 8.80 13.32
CA PRO A 230 15.13 7.91 14.46
C PRO A 230 13.66 7.93 14.92
N LEU A 231 13.25 6.85 15.60
CA LEU A 231 11.93 6.79 16.22
C LEU A 231 11.83 7.81 17.37
N GLY A 232 10.67 8.44 17.47
CA GLY A 232 10.31 9.24 18.64
C GLY A 232 9.85 8.37 19.82
N MET A 233 9.44 9.05 20.90
CA MET A 233 8.65 8.44 21.97
C MET A 233 7.18 8.81 21.81
N ALA A 234 6.31 7.82 21.87
CA ALA A 234 4.88 7.99 21.82
C ALA A 234 4.32 8.43 23.18
N LYS A 235 3.10 8.99 23.17
CA LYS A 235 2.35 9.41 24.37
C LYS A 235 2.06 8.28 25.35
N ASP A 236 2.12 7.03 24.91
CA ASP A 236 1.97 5.84 25.76
C ASP A 236 3.28 5.46 26.50
N GLY A 237 4.37 6.20 26.28
CA GLY A 237 5.68 5.97 26.90
C GLY A 237 6.51 4.89 26.20
N LEU A 238 6.06 4.36 25.06
CA LEU A 238 6.78 3.40 24.24
C LEU A 238 7.42 4.08 23.03
N PRO A 239 8.39 3.46 22.33
CA PRO A 239 8.83 3.94 21.03
C PRO A 239 7.65 4.12 20.07
N CYS A 240 7.74 5.14 19.22
CA CYS A 240 6.80 5.30 18.11
C CYS A 240 6.79 4.00 17.26
N PRO A 241 5.62 3.43 16.94
CA PRO A 241 5.55 2.21 16.14
C PRO A 241 6.08 2.47 14.73
N THR A 242 6.53 1.41 14.07
CA THR A 242 6.82 1.43 12.62
C THR A 242 5.80 0.57 11.89
N VAL A 243 5.91 0.48 10.56
CA VAL A 243 5.07 -0.41 9.76
C VAL A 243 5.29 -1.90 10.06
N ARG A 244 6.35 -2.26 10.80
CA ARG A 244 6.63 -3.62 11.29
C ARG A 244 6.31 -3.81 12.79
N ASP A 245 5.50 -2.95 13.38
CA ASP A 245 5.07 -3.04 14.79
C ASP A 245 3.72 -3.77 14.88
N PHE A 246 3.64 -4.85 15.66
CA PHE A 246 2.44 -5.67 15.83
C PHE A 246 1.21 -4.92 16.38
N SER A 247 1.33 -3.70 16.89
CA SER A 247 0.19 -2.87 17.30
C SER A 247 -0.52 -2.15 16.14
N LEU A 248 0.10 -2.09 14.96
CA LEU A 248 -0.45 -1.49 13.75
C LEU A 248 -1.18 -2.52 12.86
N ILE A 249 -0.64 -3.74 12.83
CA ILE A 249 -0.89 -4.76 11.81
C ILE A 249 -2.33 -5.28 11.84
N ASP A 250 -2.92 -5.49 10.66
CA ASP A 250 -4.02 -6.44 10.49
C ASP A 250 -3.50 -7.85 10.16
N GLN A 251 -3.38 -8.25 8.91
CA GLN A 251 -2.92 -9.59 8.54
C GLN A 251 -1.62 -9.54 7.74
N ASP A 252 -1.47 -8.52 6.89
CA ASP A 252 -0.39 -8.33 5.96
C ASP A 252 0.29 -7.00 6.21
N GLN A 253 1.37 -7.01 7.02
CA GLN A 253 2.10 -5.77 7.23
C GLN A 253 2.74 -5.26 5.94
N SER A 254 2.95 -3.94 5.86
CA SER A 254 3.72 -3.29 4.78
C SER A 254 2.97 -3.17 3.45
N ASP A 255 1.70 -3.51 3.41
CA ASP A 255 0.91 -3.49 2.19
C ASP A 255 0.55 -2.07 1.71
N ASN A 256 0.26 -1.97 0.41
CA ASN A 256 -0.37 -0.81 -0.20
C ASN A 256 0.43 0.51 -0.07
N VAL A 257 -0.07 1.63 -0.62
CA VAL A 257 0.73 2.87 -0.76
C VAL A 257 0.05 4.10 -0.17
N THR A 258 0.80 5.20 0.01
CA THR A 258 0.25 6.46 0.54
C THR A 258 -0.15 7.48 -0.54
N ALA A 259 -0.01 7.12 -1.81
CA ALA A 259 -0.38 7.97 -2.94
C ALA A 259 -1.87 8.37 -2.87
N GLN A 260 -2.17 9.60 -3.30
CA GLN A 260 -3.53 10.15 -3.31
C GLN A 260 -3.82 10.90 -4.60
N TYR A 261 -5.06 10.81 -5.06
CA TYR A 261 -5.54 11.51 -6.25
C TYR A 261 -6.80 12.32 -5.95
N LEU A 262 -7.16 13.17 -6.91
CA LEU A 262 -8.44 13.84 -6.98
C LEU A 262 -9.30 13.13 -8.03
N ALA A 263 -10.49 12.68 -7.67
CA ALA A 263 -11.50 12.17 -8.58
C ALA A 263 -12.59 13.21 -8.80
N LEU A 264 -12.86 13.57 -10.05
CA LEU A 264 -13.89 14.54 -10.41
C LEU A 264 -15.23 13.83 -10.68
N PRO A 265 -16.37 14.55 -10.56
CA PRO A 265 -17.69 13.98 -10.85
C PRO A 265 -17.88 13.45 -12.29
N ASN A 266 -17.02 13.86 -13.22
CA ASN A 266 -17.03 13.40 -14.61
C ASN A 266 -16.21 12.11 -14.83
N GLY A 267 -15.70 11.48 -13.77
CA GLY A 267 -14.91 10.26 -13.81
C GLY A 267 -13.41 10.46 -14.08
N GLN A 268 -12.97 11.67 -14.41
CA GLN A 268 -11.54 11.94 -14.61
C GLN A 268 -10.81 12.07 -13.27
N THR A 269 -9.54 11.70 -13.27
CA THR A 269 -8.66 11.83 -12.11
C THR A 269 -7.49 12.79 -12.38
N ALA A 270 -6.92 13.32 -11.32
CA ALA A 270 -5.68 14.10 -11.34
C ALA A 270 -4.85 13.83 -10.10
N GLN A 271 -3.54 14.14 -10.16
CA GLN A 271 -2.70 14.13 -8.97
C GLN A 271 -3.24 15.13 -7.94
N LYS A 272 -3.12 14.79 -6.66
CA LYS A 272 -3.53 15.67 -5.56
C LYS A 272 -2.44 16.70 -5.27
N ASN A 273 -2.41 17.76 -6.08
CA ASN A 273 -1.46 18.86 -5.93
C ASN A 273 -2.09 20.22 -6.29
N ALA A 274 -1.38 21.31 -5.97
CA ALA A 274 -1.89 22.67 -6.18
C ALA A 274 -1.95 23.01 -7.68
N ALA A 275 -1.02 22.52 -8.48
CA ALA A 275 -1.02 22.73 -9.94
C ALA A 275 -2.27 22.13 -10.60
N ALA A 276 -2.63 20.90 -10.24
CA ALA A 276 -3.84 20.22 -10.70
C ALA A 276 -5.09 20.91 -10.18
N ALA A 277 -5.14 21.27 -8.89
CA ALA A 277 -6.27 22.02 -8.33
C ALA A 277 -6.50 23.35 -9.07
N ALA A 278 -5.42 24.06 -9.43
CA ALA A 278 -5.49 25.29 -10.21
C ALA A 278 -5.97 25.05 -11.65
N ALA A 279 -5.50 23.98 -12.31
CA ALA A 279 -5.90 23.62 -13.67
C ALA A 279 -7.39 23.18 -13.74
N ILE A 280 -7.86 22.46 -12.72
CA ILE A 280 -9.25 22.00 -12.60
C ILE A 280 -10.21 23.15 -12.22
N GLY A 281 -9.70 24.15 -11.49
CA GLY A 281 -10.49 25.31 -11.06
C GLY A 281 -11.63 24.92 -10.11
N ASN A 282 -12.81 25.53 -10.27
CA ASN A 282 -13.94 25.36 -9.35
C ASN A 282 -14.47 23.93 -9.24
N ALA A 283 -14.16 23.05 -10.20
CA ALA A 283 -14.56 21.65 -10.15
C ALA A 283 -13.88 20.88 -8.98
N VAL A 284 -12.75 21.38 -8.46
CA VAL A 284 -12.07 20.79 -7.30
C VAL A 284 -12.95 20.77 -6.04
N ASN A 285 -13.91 21.71 -5.92
CA ASN A 285 -14.82 21.78 -4.78
C ASN A 285 -15.78 20.58 -4.70
N ASN A 286 -15.94 19.84 -5.80
CA ASN A 286 -16.73 18.61 -5.87
C ASN A 286 -15.85 17.37 -6.10
N ALA A 287 -14.52 17.52 -6.05
CA ALA A 287 -13.62 16.40 -6.19
C ALA A 287 -13.57 15.57 -4.91
N VAL A 288 -13.45 14.25 -5.07
CA VAL A 288 -13.25 13.29 -3.99
C VAL A 288 -11.74 13.02 -3.88
N ASN A 289 -11.24 12.97 -2.66
CA ASN A 289 -9.88 12.48 -2.42
C ASN A 289 -9.90 10.96 -2.51
N LEU A 290 -9.18 10.41 -3.48
CA LEU A 290 -8.89 8.98 -3.52
C LEU A 290 -7.68 8.71 -2.65
N ALA A 291 -7.77 7.70 -1.80
CA ALA A 291 -6.69 7.19 -0.99
C ALA A 291 -6.77 5.66 -0.96
N ASN A 292 -5.62 5.03 -0.84
CA ASN A 292 -5.52 3.60 -0.69
C ASN A 292 -5.70 3.24 0.80
N ALA A 293 -6.49 2.22 1.08
CA ALA A 293 -6.59 1.67 2.43
C ALA A 293 -5.31 0.88 2.75
N SER A 294 -4.27 1.60 3.17
CA SER A 294 -2.91 1.08 3.36
C SER A 294 -2.49 1.11 4.82
N ASP A 295 -1.72 0.11 5.26
CA ASP A 295 -0.91 0.17 6.47
C ASP A 295 -0.07 1.43 6.60
N ASN A 296 0.51 1.87 5.48
CA ASN A 296 1.37 3.04 5.44
C ASN A 296 0.57 4.32 5.67
N VAL A 297 -0.65 4.40 5.12
CA VAL A 297 -1.57 5.53 5.41
C VAL A 297 -2.05 5.46 6.85
N LEU A 298 -2.40 4.28 7.35
CA LEU A 298 -2.79 4.06 8.74
C LEU A 298 -1.71 4.56 9.71
N LEU A 299 -0.45 4.20 9.44
CA LEU A 299 0.69 4.64 10.23
C LEU A 299 0.87 6.15 10.16
N ASP A 300 1.02 6.70 8.96
CA ASP A 300 1.46 8.09 8.75
C ASP A 300 0.40 9.13 9.14
N VAL A 301 -0.88 8.83 8.87
CA VAL A 301 -1.97 9.80 8.98
C VAL A 301 -2.76 9.63 10.28
N PHE A 302 -2.85 8.41 10.82
CA PHE A 302 -3.73 8.12 11.95
C PHE A 302 -2.96 7.75 13.21
N VAL A 303 -2.12 6.71 13.16
CA VAL A 303 -1.46 6.14 14.34
C VAL A 303 -0.37 7.07 14.88
N LEU A 304 0.59 7.47 14.05
CA LEU A 304 1.70 8.32 14.51
C LEU A 304 1.19 9.65 15.06
N PRO A 305 0.33 10.42 14.37
CA PRO A 305 -0.17 11.69 14.91
C PRO A 305 -0.96 11.53 16.21
N THR A 306 -1.79 10.48 16.32
CA THR A 306 -2.55 10.19 17.55
C THR A 306 -1.61 9.94 18.73
N LEU A 307 -0.53 9.19 18.51
CA LEU A 307 0.53 8.93 19.48
C LEU A 307 1.48 10.12 19.71
N GLY A 308 1.35 11.23 18.98
CA GLY A 308 2.26 12.37 19.07
C GLY A 308 3.61 12.17 18.38
N CYS A 309 3.70 11.15 17.53
CA CYS A 309 4.86 10.82 16.71
C CYS A 309 4.81 11.56 15.37
N THR A 310 5.97 11.64 14.71
CA THR A 310 6.10 12.29 13.39
C THR A 310 6.38 11.23 12.33
N PRO A 311 5.62 11.20 11.22
CA PRO A 311 5.90 10.30 10.11
C PRO A 311 7.22 10.64 9.40
N SER A 312 7.85 9.64 8.81
CA SER A 312 9.03 9.83 7.97
C SER A 312 8.59 10.37 6.61
N THR A 313 9.05 11.57 6.24
CA THR A 313 8.64 12.20 4.98
C THR A 313 9.81 12.64 4.11
N ARG A 314 9.56 12.75 2.80
CA ARG A 314 10.50 13.32 1.81
C ARG A 314 9.75 14.16 0.78
N PRO A 315 10.43 15.14 0.13
CA PRO A 315 9.82 15.95 -0.92
C PRO A 315 9.23 15.06 -2.02
N ASN A 316 7.99 15.34 -2.41
CA ASN A 316 7.26 14.60 -3.42
C ASN A 316 7.03 15.47 -4.66
N GLY A 317 7.62 15.06 -5.80
CA GLY A 317 7.49 15.77 -7.07
C GLY A 317 6.08 15.77 -7.65
N ALA A 318 5.26 14.78 -7.30
CA ALA A 318 3.85 14.73 -7.68
C ALA A 318 2.96 15.65 -6.81
N GLN A 319 3.49 16.18 -5.70
CA GLN A 319 2.80 17.09 -4.78
C GLN A 319 3.52 18.44 -4.64
N ASP A 320 4.03 18.98 -5.74
CA ASP A 320 4.68 20.30 -5.79
C ASP A 320 5.86 20.44 -4.78
N GLY A 321 6.54 19.34 -4.49
CA GLY A 321 7.65 19.29 -3.54
C GLY A 321 7.22 19.23 -2.06
N GLN A 322 5.93 19.20 -1.76
CA GLN A 322 5.45 18.96 -0.40
C GLN A 322 5.94 17.61 0.10
N ALA A 323 6.33 17.57 1.37
CA ALA A 323 6.86 16.35 1.95
C ALA A 323 5.73 15.38 2.30
N THR A 324 5.82 14.14 1.81
CA THR A 324 4.82 13.09 2.08
C THR A 324 5.48 11.87 2.70
N GLY A 325 4.69 11.07 3.42
CA GLY A 325 5.08 9.70 3.78
C GLY A 325 5.02 8.79 2.55
N SER A 326 5.58 7.59 2.67
CA SER A 326 5.54 6.57 1.61
C SER A 326 5.93 5.20 2.17
N LEU A 327 5.46 4.14 1.51
CA LEU A 327 5.86 2.76 1.83
C LEU A 327 7.38 2.60 1.98
N PRO A 328 8.22 2.96 0.99
CA PRO A 328 9.66 2.76 1.12
C PRO A 328 10.30 3.53 2.29
N LEU A 329 9.78 4.70 2.67
CA LEU A 329 10.30 5.43 3.83
C LEU A 329 9.95 4.73 5.14
N ASN A 330 8.74 4.19 5.23
CA ASN A 330 8.27 3.45 6.40
C ASN A 330 9.03 2.14 6.56
N GLU A 331 9.30 1.43 5.46
CA GLU A 331 10.13 0.22 5.46
C GLU A 331 11.58 0.50 5.86
N LEU A 332 12.20 1.55 5.32
CA LEU A 332 13.57 1.93 5.71
C LEU A 332 13.66 2.30 7.19
N GLN A 333 12.64 2.99 7.73
CA GLN A 333 12.58 3.30 9.16
C GLN A 333 12.38 2.04 10.02
N ALA A 334 11.50 1.13 9.59
CA ALA A 334 11.29 -0.14 10.26
C ALA A 334 12.54 -1.02 10.25
N ALA A 335 13.20 -1.16 9.10
CA ALA A 335 14.45 -1.92 8.97
C ALA A 335 15.58 -1.35 9.84
N ALA A 336 15.65 -0.03 9.99
CA ALA A 336 16.67 0.63 10.80
C ALA A 336 16.42 0.53 12.31
N PHE A 337 15.16 0.59 12.75
CA PHE A 337 14.85 0.89 14.16
C PHE A 337 13.78 0.01 14.83
N GLN A 338 13.03 -0.82 14.11
CA GLN A 338 12.04 -1.69 14.75
C GLN A 338 12.76 -2.73 15.62
N ALA A 339 12.40 -2.77 16.91
CA ALA A 339 12.87 -3.78 17.84
C ALA A 339 11.96 -5.01 17.83
N ALA A 340 12.48 -6.15 18.30
CA ALA A 340 11.70 -7.36 18.46
C ALA A 340 10.53 -7.17 19.46
N PRO A 341 9.34 -7.78 19.19
CA PRO A 341 9.02 -8.59 18.01
C PRO A 341 8.85 -7.73 16.75
N ILE A 342 9.41 -8.17 15.63
CA ILE A 342 9.34 -7.49 14.33
C ILE A 342 8.30 -8.23 13.49
N ALA A 343 7.27 -7.54 13.02
CA ALA A 343 6.30 -8.10 12.09
C ALA A 343 6.95 -8.25 10.71
N LEU A 344 7.10 -9.51 10.28
CA LEU A 344 7.57 -9.89 8.96
C LEU A 344 6.53 -10.82 8.34
N LEU A 345 6.28 -10.66 7.04
CA LEU A 345 5.14 -11.29 6.36
C LEU A 345 5.17 -12.81 6.54
N PRO A 346 4.18 -13.44 7.16
CA PRO A 346 4.25 -14.86 7.51
C PRO A 346 3.81 -15.76 6.34
N LEU A 347 4.09 -17.06 6.41
CA LEU A 347 3.77 -18.02 5.35
C LEU A 347 2.27 -18.29 5.18
N ASN A 348 1.46 -17.99 6.20
CA ASN A 348 0.00 -18.11 6.19
C ASN A 348 -0.71 -16.84 5.70
N ASP A 349 0.06 -15.85 5.25
CA ASP A 349 -0.50 -14.62 4.70
C ASP A 349 -1.29 -14.87 3.40
N PRO A 350 -2.58 -14.47 3.32
CA PRO A 350 -3.44 -14.71 2.16
C PRO A 350 -2.89 -14.19 0.83
N MET A 351 -2.16 -13.07 0.82
CA MET A 351 -1.58 -12.50 -0.41
C MET A 351 -0.44 -13.34 -0.95
N THR A 352 0.17 -14.20 -0.12
CA THR A 352 1.32 -15.03 -0.53
C THR A 352 1.02 -16.52 -0.62
N LEU A 353 -0.24 -16.90 -0.44
CA LEU A 353 -0.69 -18.25 -0.76
C LEU A 353 -0.70 -18.48 -2.27
N VAL A 354 -0.42 -19.73 -2.66
CA VAL A 354 -0.62 -20.24 -4.03
C VAL A 354 -1.64 -21.36 -3.94
N ASN A 355 -2.81 -21.17 -4.56
CA ASN A 355 -3.94 -22.10 -4.45
C ASN A 355 -4.27 -22.45 -2.99
N ASN A 356 -4.34 -21.43 -2.12
CA ASN A 356 -4.57 -21.54 -0.68
C ASN A 356 -3.52 -22.36 0.11
N ASN A 357 -2.34 -22.61 -0.46
CA ASN A 357 -1.23 -23.25 0.23
C ASN A 357 -0.08 -22.26 0.47
N PRO A 358 0.61 -22.31 1.62
CA PRO A 358 1.81 -21.51 1.86
C PRO A 358 2.87 -21.67 0.76
N SER A 359 3.51 -20.57 0.37
CA SER A 359 4.56 -20.58 -0.65
C SER A 359 5.73 -19.69 -0.22
N ALA A 360 6.84 -20.32 0.20
CA ALA A 360 8.04 -19.58 0.58
C ALA A 360 8.58 -18.70 -0.55
N ASP A 361 8.49 -19.14 -1.80
CA ASP A 361 8.93 -18.37 -2.96
C ASP A 361 8.08 -17.10 -3.15
N LYS A 362 6.75 -17.23 -3.07
CA LYS A 362 5.84 -16.07 -3.22
C LYS A 362 5.98 -15.12 -2.02
N THR A 363 6.09 -15.64 -0.80
CA THR A 363 6.35 -14.83 0.40
C THR A 363 7.70 -14.09 0.28
N ASN A 364 8.76 -14.74 -0.20
CA ASN A 364 10.05 -14.08 -0.40
C ASN A 364 10.00 -13.00 -1.48
N LEU A 365 9.25 -13.19 -2.56
CA LEU A 365 9.04 -12.15 -3.57
C LEU A 365 8.37 -10.92 -2.95
N PHE A 366 7.34 -11.11 -2.12
CA PHE A 366 6.71 -10.00 -1.41
C PHE A 366 7.68 -9.33 -0.45
N ARG A 367 8.35 -10.10 0.43
CA ARG A 367 9.31 -9.59 1.42
C ARG A 367 10.41 -8.75 0.77
N LEU A 368 10.98 -9.21 -0.34
CA LEU A 368 11.96 -8.45 -1.12
C LEU A 368 11.39 -7.12 -1.67
N GLY A 369 10.11 -7.10 -2.01
CA GLY A 369 9.38 -5.91 -2.44
C GLY A 369 9.21 -4.85 -1.37
N VAL A 370 9.39 -5.18 -0.09
CA VAL A 370 9.22 -4.29 1.07
C VAL A 370 10.44 -4.28 2.01
N ASP A 371 11.62 -4.60 1.49
CA ASP A 371 12.90 -4.62 2.25
C ASP A 371 12.90 -5.53 3.50
N GLN A 372 12.05 -6.55 3.51
CA GLN A 372 12.06 -7.55 4.55
C GLN A 372 13.09 -8.65 4.20
N PRO A 373 13.81 -9.20 5.20
CA PRO A 373 14.72 -10.30 4.96
C PRO A 373 13.97 -11.54 4.46
N PRO A 374 14.52 -12.28 3.47
CA PRO A 374 13.95 -13.55 3.06
C PRO A 374 13.82 -14.53 4.23
N LEU A 375 12.84 -15.44 4.11
CA LEU A 375 12.61 -16.54 5.03
C LEU A 375 13.90 -17.34 5.25
N GLY A 376 14.28 -17.56 6.51
CA GLY A 376 15.41 -18.42 6.86
C GLY A 376 16.80 -17.89 6.50
N ALA A 377 16.93 -16.63 6.07
CA ALA A 377 18.22 -15.95 6.09
C ALA A 377 18.80 -15.99 7.53
N ALA A 378 20.12 -16.01 7.69
CA ALA A 378 20.75 -16.26 8.99
C ALA A 378 20.25 -15.28 10.08
N GLY A 379 19.53 -15.81 11.08
CA GLY A 379 18.92 -15.02 12.16
C GLY A 379 17.61 -14.30 11.80
N SER A 380 17.06 -14.50 10.61
CA SER A 380 15.73 -14.01 10.22
C SER A 380 14.63 -15.00 10.60
N ASP A 381 13.41 -14.47 10.66
CA ASP A 381 12.18 -15.23 10.86
C ASP A 381 11.94 -16.26 9.72
N ASN A 382 11.40 -17.44 10.08
CA ASN A 382 11.09 -18.53 9.15
C ASN A 382 9.66 -18.48 8.61
N GLY A 383 8.91 -17.41 8.89
CA GLY A 383 7.54 -17.21 8.44
C GLY A 383 6.52 -18.03 9.22
N ASP A 384 6.82 -18.46 10.44
CA ASP A 384 5.91 -19.27 11.26
C ASP A 384 4.64 -18.49 11.63
N GLY A 385 3.52 -18.90 11.04
CA GLY A 385 2.21 -18.30 11.30
C GLY A 385 1.77 -18.40 12.76
N ALA A 386 2.17 -19.47 13.47
CA ALA A 386 1.87 -19.59 14.90
C ALA A 386 2.62 -18.52 15.71
N ALA A 387 3.90 -18.30 15.42
CA ALA A 387 4.70 -17.26 16.07
C ALA A 387 4.14 -15.86 15.76
N TYR A 388 3.74 -15.62 14.51
CA TYR A 388 3.13 -14.37 14.08
C TYR A 388 1.81 -14.08 14.82
N CYS A 389 0.88 -15.04 14.82
CA CYS A 389 -0.40 -14.92 15.55
C CYS A 389 -0.18 -14.72 17.06
N ASN A 390 0.79 -15.42 17.66
CA ASN A 390 1.12 -15.22 19.07
C ASN A 390 1.66 -13.81 19.36
N ASN A 391 2.52 -13.27 18.48
CA ASN A 391 3.01 -11.91 18.62
C ASN A 391 1.90 -10.88 18.46
N LEU A 392 0.99 -11.06 17.51
CA LEU A 392 -0.13 -10.16 17.30
C LEU A 392 -1.08 -10.13 18.49
N PHE A 393 -1.53 -11.29 18.99
CA PHE A 393 -2.63 -11.37 19.96
C PHE A 393 -2.20 -11.49 21.43
N THR A 394 -1.01 -12.06 21.71
CA THR A 394 -0.59 -12.41 23.08
C THR A 394 0.54 -11.51 23.58
N ASN A 395 1.40 -10.99 22.70
CA ASN A 395 2.52 -10.14 23.11
C ASN A 395 2.03 -8.75 23.59
N PRO A 396 2.58 -8.19 24.69
CA PRO A 396 2.28 -6.82 25.11
C PRO A 396 2.55 -5.74 24.05
N ALA A 397 3.49 -5.98 23.14
CA ALA A 397 3.81 -5.10 22.01
C ALA A 397 2.86 -5.25 20.81
N GLY A 398 2.00 -6.28 20.79
CA GLY A 398 0.99 -6.47 19.75
C GLY A 398 -0.28 -5.67 20.00
N ILE A 399 -1.44 -6.23 19.65
CA ILE A 399 -2.74 -5.54 19.80
C ILE A 399 -3.01 -5.10 21.24
N ARG A 400 -2.41 -5.80 22.22
CA ARG A 400 -2.50 -5.45 23.65
C ARG A 400 -1.99 -4.03 23.95
N ARG A 401 -1.03 -3.50 23.19
CA ARG A 401 -0.59 -2.10 23.30
C ARG A 401 -1.76 -1.14 23.04
N VAL A 402 -2.54 -1.39 21.99
CA VAL A 402 -3.70 -0.57 21.61
C VAL A 402 -4.74 -0.54 22.73
N PHE A 403 -5.02 -1.70 23.34
CA PHE A 403 -5.94 -1.79 24.48
C PHE A 403 -5.39 -1.12 25.75
N ASN A 404 -4.10 -1.26 26.05
CA ASN A 404 -3.48 -0.58 27.21
C ASN A 404 -3.51 0.95 27.05
N ALA A 405 -3.39 1.45 25.82
CA ALA A 405 -3.43 2.87 25.48
C ALA A 405 -4.80 3.31 24.92
N GLN A 406 -5.89 2.62 25.27
CA GLN A 406 -7.22 2.85 24.70
C GLN A 406 -7.63 4.32 24.70
N ALA A 407 -7.40 5.05 25.80
CA ALA A 407 -7.78 6.47 25.87
C ALA A 407 -7.06 7.35 24.83
N ILE A 408 -5.81 7.01 24.48
CA ILE A 408 -5.04 7.74 23.47
C ILE A 408 -5.61 7.41 22.08
N PHE A 409 -5.78 6.13 21.76
CA PHE A 409 -6.29 5.70 20.46
C PHE A 409 -7.77 6.09 20.24
N ALA A 410 -8.61 6.07 21.28
CA ALA A 410 -10.01 6.48 21.17
C ALA A 410 -10.18 7.98 20.89
N ALA A 411 -9.17 8.80 21.16
CA ALA A 411 -9.15 10.21 20.78
C ALA A 411 -8.76 10.43 19.30
N GLY A 412 -8.24 9.40 18.63
CA GLY A 412 -7.88 9.45 17.22
C GLY A 412 -9.09 9.28 16.29
N GLN A 413 -9.01 9.90 15.11
CA GLN A 413 -10.02 9.74 14.07
C GLN A 413 -10.01 8.31 13.51
N THR A 414 -11.19 7.77 13.20
CA THR A 414 -11.28 6.49 12.48
C THR A 414 -10.82 6.65 11.02
N PRO A 415 -9.98 5.76 10.50
CA PRO A 415 -9.66 5.68 9.07
C PRO A 415 -10.88 5.32 8.22
N ASP A 416 -11.77 4.47 8.75
CA ASP A 416 -12.99 4.04 8.10
C ASP A 416 -14.15 3.97 9.10
N ALA A 417 -15.14 4.84 8.87
CA ALA A 417 -16.33 4.94 9.69
C ALA A 417 -17.29 3.74 9.51
N ALA A 418 -17.15 2.94 8.46
CA ALA A 418 -17.88 1.68 8.29
C ALA A 418 -17.28 0.54 9.14
N THR A 419 -16.02 0.68 9.59
CA THR A 419 -15.35 -0.34 10.39
C THR A 419 -15.36 0.00 11.88
N GLY A 420 -15.06 1.25 12.25
CA GLY A 420 -14.99 1.67 13.65
C GLY A 420 -15.33 3.14 13.87
N THR A 421 -15.85 3.47 15.05
CA THR A 421 -16.22 4.85 15.42
C THR A 421 -15.05 5.77 15.78
N ASN A 422 -13.89 5.21 16.12
CA ASN A 422 -12.64 5.93 16.39
C ASN A 422 -11.43 5.03 16.09
N LEU A 423 -10.20 5.55 16.18
CA LEU A 423 -9.01 4.77 15.85
C LEU A 423 -8.84 3.53 16.74
N PHE A 424 -9.22 3.58 18.02
CA PHE A 424 -9.17 2.41 18.90
C PHE A 424 -10.10 1.30 18.42
N THR A 425 -11.37 1.60 18.15
CA THR A 425 -12.33 0.58 17.71
C THR A 425 -12.03 0.09 16.30
N PHE A 426 -11.48 0.94 15.43
CA PHE A 426 -10.97 0.55 14.12
C PHE A 426 -9.84 -0.48 14.25
N LEU A 427 -8.77 -0.17 15.00
CA LEU A 427 -7.62 -1.07 15.17
C LEU A 427 -8.04 -2.40 15.83
N ALA A 428 -8.95 -2.36 16.80
CA ALA A 428 -9.48 -3.57 17.42
C ALA A 428 -10.29 -4.42 16.44
N ALA A 429 -11.13 -3.80 15.59
CA ALA A 429 -11.89 -4.50 14.57
C ALA A 429 -10.99 -5.11 13.50
N ARG A 430 -9.97 -4.36 13.07
CA ARG A 430 -8.94 -4.79 12.13
C ARG A 430 -8.25 -6.07 12.64
N ALA A 431 -7.66 -6.01 13.84
CA ALA A 431 -7.00 -7.14 14.46
C ALA A 431 -7.95 -8.33 14.69
N ASN A 432 -9.23 -8.08 15.00
CA ASN A 432 -10.21 -9.16 15.10
C ASN A 432 -10.43 -9.89 13.77
N GLY A 433 -10.52 -9.17 12.65
CA GLY A 433 -10.63 -9.77 11.31
C GLY A 433 -9.36 -10.56 10.93
N SER A 434 -8.19 -10.03 11.28
CA SER A 434 -6.90 -10.68 11.03
C SER A 434 -6.76 -12.04 11.67
N PHE A 435 -7.39 -12.25 12.83
CA PHE A 435 -7.41 -13.55 13.49
C PHE A 435 -7.97 -14.64 12.57
N GLU A 436 -9.04 -14.32 11.84
CA GLU A 436 -9.69 -15.22 10.88
C GLU A 436 -8.86 -15.36 9.61
N ASN A 437 -8.40 -14.23 9.06
CA ASN A 437 -7.67 -14.21 7.79
C ASN A 437 -6.32 -14.93 7.85
N LEU A 438 -5.63 -14.83 9.00
CA LEU A 438 -4.40 -15.58 9.28
C LEU A 438 -4.66 -16.99 9.79
N ASN A 439 -5.93 -17.38 9.97
CA ASN A 439 -6.32 -18.69 10.47
C ASN A 439 -5.66 -19.04 11.81
N CYS A 440 -5.59 -18.05 12.72
CA CYS A 440 -4.84 -18.18 13.97
C CYS A 440 -5.39 -19.27 14.90
N ALA A 441 -6.69 -19.59 14.79
CA ALA A 441 -7.32 -20.69 15.52
C ALA A 441 -6.64 -22.05 15.23
N ASN A 442 -6.19 -22.28 13.99
CA ASN A 442 -5.54 -23.53 13.61
C ASN A 442 -4.14 -23.69 14.24
N PHE A 443 -3.56 -22.60 14.76
CA PHE A 443 -2.32 -22.63 15.54
C PHE A 443 -2.55 -22.72 17.05
N GLY A 444 -3.80 -22.90 17.49
CA GLY A 444 -4.16 -22.94 18.91
C GLY A 444 -4.13 -21.58 19.61
N VAL A 445 -4.06 -20.48 18.85
CA VAL A 445 -4.20 -19.12 19.39
C VAL A 445 -5.68 -18.83 19.56
N ALA A 446 -6.08 -18.33 20.73
CA ALA A 446 -7.44 -17.88 20.97
C ALA A 446 -7.57 -16.40 20.59
N ASN A 447 -8.68 -16.02 19.94
CA ASN A 447 -8.98 -14.60 19.73
C ASN A 447 -9.34 -13.96 21.08
N PRO A 448 -8.53 -13.00 21.59
CA PRO A 448 -8.81 -12.39 22.87
C PRO A 448 -9.76 -11.20 22.76
N ILE A 449 -10.12 -10.76 21.55
CA ILE A 449 -10.88 -9.54 21.29
C ILE A 449 -12.38 -9.84 21.27
N THR A 450 -13.16 -8.98 21.90
CA THR A 450 -14.62 -8.94 21.76
C THR A 450 -15.02 -7.56 21.26
N LEU A 451 -15.70 -7.51 20.13
CA LEU A 451 -16.25 -6.27 19.57
C LEU A 451 -17.70 -6.07 20.02
N THR A 452 -18.07 -4.82 20.29
CA THR A 452 -19.46 -4.38 20.37
C THR A 452 -19.77 -3.64 19.08
N LEU A 453 -20.73 -4.16 18.32
CA LEU A 453 -21.12 -3.60 17.02
C LEU A 453 -22.44 -2.84 17.15
N ASP A 454 -22.62 -1.79 16.34
CA ASP A 454 -23.93 -1.18 16.15
C ASP A 454 -24.80 -1.99 15.17
N GLY A 455 -26.01 -1.48 14.88
CA GLY A 455 -26.93 -2.13 13.94
C GLY A 455 -26.44 -2.21 12.49
N ASN A 456 -25.36 -1.50 12.13
CA ASN A 456 -24.73 -1.53 10.81
C ASN A 456 -23.44 -2.38 10.79
N GLY A 457 -23.08 -3.02 11.91
CA GLY A 457 -21.85 -3.80 12.02
C GLY A 457 -20.60 -2.97 12.36
N VAL A 458 -20.74 -1.67 12.66
CA VAL A 458 -19.61 -0.79 12.98
C VAL A 458 -19.16 -1.04 14.43
N ALA A 459 -17.85 -1.19 14.66
CA ALA A 459 -17.31 -1.34 16.00
C ALA A 459 -17.45 -0.04 16.82
N THR A 460 -18.26 -0.10 17.87
CA THR A 460 -18.53 1.02 18.80
C THR A 460 -17.78 0.89 20.12
N ALA A 461 -17.41 -0.34 20.51
CA ALA A 461 -16.52 -0.63 21.62
C ALA A 461 -15.77 -1.94 21.38
N ALA A 462 -14.67 -2.15 22.12
CA ALA A 462 -13.93 -3.40 22.11
C ALA A 462 -13.39 -3.70 23.51
N ALA A 463 -13.28 -5.00 23.83
CA ALA A 463 -12.66 -5.51 25.04
C ALA A 463 -11.62 -6.58 24.70
N ILE A 464 -10.64 -6.79 25.58
CA ILE A 464 -9.60 -7.81 25.42
C ILE A 464 -9.51 -8.71 26.66
N ALA A 465 -9.47 -10.03 26.44
CA ALA A 465 -9.26 -11.03 27.48
C ALA A 465 -7.81 -11.04 28.00
N PRO A 466 -7.56 -11.60 29.20
CA PRO A 466 -6.21 -11.91 29.65
C PRO A 466 -5.42 -12.72 28.61
N ALA A 467 -4.09 -12.52 28.56
CA ALA A 467 -3.22 -13.18 27.60
C ALA A 467 -3.35 -14.71 27.70
N GLY A 468 -3.51 -15.38 26.55
CA GLY A 468 -3.69 -16.84 26.49
C GLY A 468 -5.09 -17.32 26.90
N GLN A 469 -6.05 -16.44 27.13
CA GLN A 469 -7.46 -16.80 27.34
C GLN A 469 -8.33 -16.32 26.19
N PRO A 470 -9.36 -17.10 25.80
CA PRO A 470 -10.33 -16.64 24.82
C PRO A 470 -11.12 -15.45 25.37
N ALA A 471 -11.61 -14.62 24.46
CA ALA A 471 -12.67 -13.67 24.73
C ALA A 471 -13.81 -14.31 25.56
N PRO A 472 -14.32 -13.66 26.61
CA PRO A 472 -15.53 -14.11 27.28
C PRO A 472 -16.68 -14.22 26.27
N ALA A 473 -17.49 -15.28 26.35
CA ALA A 473 -18.67 -15.39 25.50
C ALA A 473 -19.59 -14.18 25.74
N ALA A 474 -19.83 -13.38 24.71
CA ALA A 474 -20.71 -12.23 24.80
C ALA A 474 -22.14 -12.70 25.14
N GLY A 475 -22.66 -12.27 26.28
CA GLY A 475 -24.05 -12.49 26.67
C GLY A 475 -24.98 -11.61 25.83
N GLY A 476 -25.29 -12.04 24.61
CA GLY A 476 -26.17 -11.32 23.68
C GLY A 476 -26.16 -12.00 22.32
N GLN A 477 -27.35 -12.36 21.83
CA GLN A 477 -27.58 -13.21 20.67
C GLN A 477 -26.82 -12.75 19.41
N ALA A 478 -26.03 -13.68 18.86
CA ALA A 478 -25.52 -13.59 17.50
C ALA A 478 -26.69 -13.63 16.51
N ALA A 479 -27.02 -12.49 15.93
CA ALA A 479 -27.53 -12.42 14.57
C ALA A 479 -26.31 -12.27 13.66
N GLY A 480 -26.17 -13.14 12.66
CA GLY A 480 -25.05 -13.16 11.73
C GLY A 480 -24.85 -11.80 11.07
N GLY A 481 -23.90 -11.02 11.60
CA GLY A 481 -23.39 -9.82 10.98
C GLY A 481 -22.28 -10.24 10.02
N GLN A 482 -22.46 -9.93 8.75
CA GLN A 482 -21.40 -10.00 7.76
C GLN A 482 -20.18 -9.24 8.28
N ALA A 483 -18.99 -9.80 8.05
CA ALA A 483 -17.72 -9.16 8.32
C ALA A 483 -17.74 -7.72 7.82
N ALA A 484 -17.24 -6.79 8.64
CA ALA A 484 -16.85 -5.47 8.16
C ALA A 484 -16.01 -5.66 6.89
N PRO A 485 -16.22 -4.86 5.83
CA PRO A 485 -15.37 -4.97 4.66
C PRO A 485 -13.93 -4.73 5.11
N ALA A 486 -13.12 -5.78 5.04
CA ALA A 486 -11.72 -5.58 4.72
C ALA A 486 -11.67 -4.64 3.52
N ALA A 487 -10.68 -3.76 3.47
CA ALA A 487 -10.25 -3.28 2.18
C ALA A 487 -10.04 -4.52 1.27
N GLY A 488 -10.95 -4.72 0.31
CA GLY A 488 -10.85 -5.69 -0.78
C GLY A 488 -10.71 -7.17 -0.42
N GLY A 489 -11.49 -7.72 0.52
CA GLY A 489 -11.38 -9.14 0.85
C GLY A 489 -12.68 -9.85 1.22
N GLN A 490 -13.59 -10.06 0.25
CA GLN A 490 -14.65 -11.06 0.43
C GLN A 490 -14.14 -12.45 0.04
N GLY A 491 -14.15 -13.36 1.02
CA GLY A 491 -13.79 -14.76 0.83
C GLY A 491 -14.56 -15.43 -0.31
N MET A 492 -13.84 -16.19 -1.12
CA MET A 492 -14.38 -17.03 -2.20
C MET A 492 -15.50 -17.96 -1.70
N PRO A 493 -16.65 -18.04 -2.38
CA PRO A 493 -17.47 -19.24 -2.36
C PRO A 493 -16.79 -20.32 -3.21
N ALA A 494 -16.70 -21.53 -2.64
CA ALA A 494 -16.25 -22.72 -3.33
C ALA A 494 -16.99 -22.92 -4.65
N ALA A 495 -16.25 -23.00 -5.76
CA ALA A 495 -16.78 -23.43 -7.04
C ALA A 495 -17.33 -24.85 -6.87
N GLY A 496 -18.65 -24.98 -7.01
CA GLY A 496 -19.35 -26.25 -6.99
C GLY A 496 -18.79 -27.17 -8.07
N GLY A 497 -18.13 -28.24 -7.63
CA GLY A 497 -17.93 -29.41 -8.46
C GLY A 497 -19.29 -29.98 -8.83
N GLN A 498 -19.66 -29.87 -10.10
CA GLN A 498 -20.72 -30.69 -10.66
C GLN A 498 -20.27 -32.15 -10.54
N ALA A 499 -20.87 -32.86 -9.59
CA ALA A 499 -20.78 -34.30 -9.50
C ALA A 499 -21.33 -34.89 -10.80
N ALA A 500 -20.45 -35.53 -11.57
CA ALA A 500 -20.86 -36.48 -12.59
C ALA A 500 -21.71 -37.59 -11.94
N PRO A 501 -22.87 -37.97 -12.51
CA PRO A 501 -23.66 -39.05 -11.95
C PRO A 501 -22.90 -40.37 -12.10
N ALA A 502 -22.69 -41.04 -10.97
CA ALA A 502 -22.19 -42.40 -10.90
C ALA A 502 -23.18 -43.36 -11.58
N ALA A 503 -22.77 -43.97 -12.69
CA ALA A 503 -23.44 -45.11 -13.27
C ALA A 503 -23.10 -46.36 -12.45
N GLY A 504 -24.09 -46.88 -11.70
CA GLY A 504 -24.07 -48.23 -11.16
C GLY A 504 -24.19 -49.26 -12.29
N GLY A 505 -23.40 -50.33 -12.21
CA GLY A 505 -23.31 -51.38 -13.23
C GLY A 505 -24.37 -52.47 -13.16
N GLN A 506 -24.19 -53.46 -14.07
CA GLN A 506 -24.95 -54.69 -14.40
C GLN A 506 -25.95 -54.53 -15.57
N THR A 507 -25.97 -55.29 -16.67
CA THR A 507 -25.28 -56.51 -17.17
C THR A 507 -25.47 -56.64 -18.71
N THR A 508 -24.41 -57.05 -19.46
CA THR A 508 -24.30 -57.89 -20.72
C THR A 508 -25.33 -57.81 -21.90
N PRO A 509 -25.02 -58.31 -23.14
CA PRO A 509 -23.78 -58.29 -23.94
C PRO A 509 -23.98 -57.99 -25.47
N ALA A 510 -22.86 -57.63 -26.13
CA ALA A 510 -22.41 -57.89 -27.52
C ALA A 510 -23.37 -58.13 -28.71
N ALA A 511 -23.23 -57.30 -29.75
CA ALA A 511 -23.15 -57.57 -31.21
C ALA A 511 -23.18 -56.18 -31.91
N GLY A 512 -22.48 -55.81 -32.98
CA GLY A 512 -21.79 -56.47 -34.08
C GLY A 512 -21.98 -55.55 -35.31
N GLY A 513 -20.99 -55.46 -36.21
CA GLY A 513 -21.12 -54.84 -37.55
C GLY A 513 -20.52 -53.42 -37.66
N GLN A 514 -19.39 -53.23 -38.35
CA GLN A 514 -19.24 -53.01 -39.80
C GLN A 514 -19.72 -51.59 -40.23
N THR A 515 -19.09 -50.78 -41.07
CA THR A 515 -17.92 -50.83 -41.99
C THR A 515 -17.79 -49.44 -42.64
N THR A 516 -16.56 -49.04 -43.02
CA THR A 516 -16.18 -48.20 -44.20
C THR A 516 -16.71 -46.75 -44.31
N ALA A 517 -16.08 -45.74 -44.94
CA ALA A 517 -14.94 -45.63 -45.85
C ALA A 517 -14.35 -44.19 -45.78
N GLN A 518 -13.08 -44.07 -46.18
CA GLN A 518 -12.43 -42.82 -46.61
C GLN A 518 -12.99 -42.31 -47.95
N ALA A 519 -12.95 -40.99 -48.15
CA ALA A 519 -12.35 -40.29 -49.31
C ALA A 519 -12.49 -38.77 -49.10
N GLY A 520 -11.39 -38.00 -49.06
CA GLY A 520 -10.95 -37.13 -50.16
C GLY A 520 -11.31 -35.68 -49.83
N GLY A 521 -10.54 -34.62 -50.10
CA GLY A 521 -9.27 -34.39 -50.79
C GLY A 521 -8.96 -32.88 -50.68
N GLN A 522 -8.13 -32.37 -51.61
CA GLN A 522 -7.77 -30.94 -51.86
C GLN A 522 -6.64 -30.36 -50.96
N THR A 523 -5.66 -29.55 -51.40
CA THR A 523 -5.26 -29.00 -52.72
C THR A 523 -3.82 -28.42 -52.64
N ALA A 524 -3.11 -28.47 -53.78
CA ALA A 524 -2.08 -27.58 -54.36
C ALA A 524 -1.59 -26.33 -53.56
N ALA A 525 -0.30 -26.04 -53.34
CA ALA A 525 0.86 -25.76 -54.22
C ALA A 525 1.22 -24.25 -54.28
N THR A 526 2.42 -23.86 -53.83
CA THR A 526 3.08 -22.60 -54.20
C THR A 526 4.61 -22.66 -54.10
N THR A 527 5.24 -22.38 -55.25
CA THR A 527 6.51 -21.64 -55.52
C THR A 527 7.85 -22.07 -54.92
N ALA A 528 8.79 -22.35 -55.85
CA ALA A 528 10.23 -22.55 -55.64
C ALA A 528 11.04 -21.41 -56.28
N ALA A 529 12.13 -20.98 -55.63
CA ALA A 529 13.40 -20.56 -56.26
C ALA A 529 14.54 -20.51 -55.20
N PRO A 530 15.72 -21.12 -55.44
CA PRO A 530 16.87 -21.12 -54.52
C PRO A 530 18.07 -20.29 -55.03
N PRO A 531 19.10 -20.00 -54.20
CA PRO A 531 20.38 -19.50 -54.68
C PRO A 531 21.34 -20.64 -55.05
N ARG A 532 22.18 -20.41 -56.07
CA ARG A 532 23.29 -21.30 -56.48
C ARG A 532 24.63 -20.69 -56.07
N ASN A 533 25.48 -21.47 -55.38
CA ASN A 533 26.92 -21.45 -55.62
C ASN A 533 27.58 -22.74 -55.11
N GLY A 534 28.57 -23.24 -55.88
CA GLY A 534 29.62 -24.14 -55.38
C GLY A 534 29.46 -25.64 -55.65
N ARG A 535 30.33 -26.18 -56.50
CA ARG A 535 30.44 -27.58 -56.98
C ARG A 535 31.06 -28.55 -55.94
N ARG A 536 30.62 -29.83 -56.02
CA ARG A 536 31.34 -31.15 -55.98
C ARG A 536 32.36 -31.39 -54.83
N GLN A 537 32.50 -32.55 -54.17
CA GLN A 537 32.12 -33.95 -54.44
C GLN A 537 32.46 -34.82 -53.19
N VAL A 538 31.68 -35.89 -52.95
CA VAL A 538 31.97 -37.19 -52.23
C VAL A 538 32.52 -37.16 -50.77
N GLY A 539 31.98 -37.85 -49.75
CA GLY A 539 30.91 -38.85 -49.66
C GLY A 539 30.75 -39.44 -48.24
N MET A 540 29.82 -40.40 -48.13
CA MET A 540 29.61 -41.44 -47.10
C MET A 540 29.01 -41.12 -45.70
N GLN A 541 27.73 -41.55 -45.55
CA GLN A 541 27.15 -42.44 -44.52
C GLN A 541 27.24 -42.10 -43.02
N GLY A 542 26.06 -42.03 -42.37
CA GLY A 542 25.90 -42.33 -40.93
C GLY A 542 24.59 -41.86 -40.31
N ARG A 543 23.69 -42.80 -40.03
CA ARG A 543 22.40 -42.67 -39.31
C ARG A 543 22.58 -42.59 -37.78
N PHE A 544 21.50 -42.22 -37.07
CA PHE A 544 20.98 -42.65 -35.74
C PHE A 544 20.68 -41.46 -34.80
N ARG A 545 19.40 -41.09 -34.56
CA ARG A 545 18.37 -41.59 -33.58
C ARG A 545 18.51 -41.00 -32.15
N ASN A 546 17.37 -40.47 -31.68
CA ASN A 546 16.80 -40.37 -30.31
C ASN A 546 17.72 -39.82 -29.20
N TRP A 547 17.32 -38.80 -28.42
CA TRP A 547 16.11 -38.68 -27.60
C TRP A 547 15.56 -37.26 -27.59
#